data_AF-A0A2P4SMF6-F1
#
_entry.id   AF-A0A2P4SMF6-F1
#
_cell.length_a   1.000
_cell.length_b   1.000
_cell.length_c   1.000
_cell.angle_alpha   90.00
_cell.angle_beta   90.00
_cell.angle_gamma   90.00
#
_symmetry.space_group_name_H-M   'P 1'
#
loop_
_entity.id
_entity.type
_entity.pdbx_description
1 polymer ?
#
loop_
_entity_poly.entity_id
_entity_poly.type
_entity_poly.pdbx_seq_one_letter_code
_entity_poly.pdbx_strand_id
1 'polypeptide(L)'
;NSEERVDAADQETVSWDRSIPEDIKEKIQPKEVPAESVTVWIDPLDATQEYTEDLRQYVTTMVCVAVNGKPVIGVIHKPFSEYTAWAMVDGGSNVKARSFYNEKTPRIIVSRSHAGKVEQVARQTFGNKTVIIPAGGA
;
A
#
# COMPACT_ATOMS: atom_id res chain seq x y z
N ASN A 1 -22.96 3.68 14.03
CA ASN A 1 -21.50 3.70 13.87
C ASN A 1 -21.22 4.15 12.46
N SER A 2 -20.54 5.27 12.34
CA SER A 2 -20.62 6.27 11.28
C SER A 2 -20.12 5.77 9.92
N GLU A 3 -21.07 5.45 9.04
CA GLU A 3 -20.90 5.66 7.61
C GLU A 3 -20.84 7.18 7.40
N GLU A 4 -19.75 7.70 6.85
CA GLU A 4 -19.65 9.10 6.45
C GLU A 4 -20.80 9.43 5.49
N ARG A 5 -21.69 10.32 5.93
CA ARG A 5 -22.72 10.89 5.06
C ARG A 5 -22.11 12.12 4.39
N VAL A 6 -21.90 12.03 3.09
CA VAL A 6 -21.59 13.21 2.27
C VAL A 6 -22.88 14.01 2.17
N ASP A 7 -22.94 15.19 2.77
CA ASP A 7 -24.06 16.10 2.55
C ASP A 7 -24.04 16.52 1.08
N ALA A 8 -25.16 16.30 0.37
CA ALA A 8 -25.27 16.58 -1.07
C ALA A 8 -25.05 18.07 -1.44
N ALA A 9 -24.95 18.94 -0.45
CA ALA A 9 -24.64 20.37 -0.59
C ALA A 9 -23.14 20.68 -0.62
N ASP A 10 -22.28 19.80 -0.10
CA ASP A 10 -20.82 19.94 -0.13
C ASP A 10 -20.25 19.30 -1.40
N GLN A 11 -20.61 19.88 -2.56
CA GLN A 11 -19.88 19.62 -3.78
C GLN A 11 -18.63 20.52 -3.80
N GLU A 12 -17.59 20.13 -3.07
CA GLU A 12 -16.26 20.59 -3.43
C GLU A 12 -16.00 20.12 -4.87
N THR A 13 -16.03 21.07 -5.81
CA THR A 13 -15.63 20.81 -7.18
C THR A 13 -14.12 20.61 -7.19
N VAL A 14 -13.69 19.37 -6.98
CA VAL A 14 -12.30 18.95 -7.17
C VAL A 14 -11.98 19.07 -8.66
N SER A 15 -11.40 20.20 -9.06
CA SER A 15 -10.88 20.41 -10.42
C SER A 15 -9.47 19.83 -10.49
N TRP A 16 -9.29 18.71 -11.18
CA TRP A 16 -7.96 18.18 -11.48
C TRP A 16 -7.46 18.81 -12.79
N ASP A 17 -6.33 19.50 -12.74
CA ASP A 17 -5.74 20.25 -13.87
C ASP A 17 -5.12 19.36 -14.96
N ARG A 18 -5.18 18.03 -14.77
CA ARG A 18 -4.59 17.02 -15.64
C ARG A 18 -3.07 17.11 -15.77
N SER A 19 -2.41 17.85 -14.89
CA SER A 19 -0.96 17.87 -14.82
C SER A 19 -0.47 16.56 -14.18
N ILE A 20 0.33 15.81 -14.94
CA ILE A 20 1.08 14.67 -14.41
C ILE A 20 2.47 15.20 -14.02
N PRO A 21 2.98 14.94 -12.82
CA PRO A 21 4.35 15.29 -12.43
C PRO A 21 5.39 14.81 -13.45
N GLU A 22 6.38 15.64 -13.76
CA GLU A 22 7.42 15.36 -14.76
C GLU A 22 8.18 14.06 -14.48
N ASP A 23 8.47 13.77 -13.21
CA ASP A 23 9.18 12.56 -12.80
C ASP A 23 8.38 11.26 -13.04
N ILE A 24 7.06 11.36 -13.20
CA ILE A 24 6.16 10.27 -13.60
C ILE A 24 6.04 10.24 -15.13
N LYS A 25 5.84 11.39 -15.78
CA LYS A 25 5.77 11.49 -17.26
C LYS A 25 7.02 10.90 -17.93
N GLU A 26 8.19 11.10 -17.35
CA GLU A 26 9.45 10.57 -17.87
C GLU A 26 9.58 9.05 -17.73
N LYS A 27 8.88 8.45 -16.75
CA LYS A 27 8.97 7.01 -16.43
C LYS A 27 7.88 6.17 -17.06
N ILE A 28 6.72 6.76 -17.36
CA ILE A 28 5.51 6.03 -17.73
C ILE A 28 4.90 6.59 -19.01
N GLN A 29 4.52 5.71 -19.93
CA GLN A 29 3.66 6.07 -21.05
C GLN A 29 2.18 5.97 -20.64
N PRO A 30 1.37 7.03 -20.81
CA PRO A 30 -0.04 7.00 -20.47
C PRO A 30 -0.81 6.03 -21.38
N LYS A 31 -1.82 5.36 -20.82
CA LYS A 31 -2.72 4.49 -21.55
C LYS A 31 -4.16 4.90 -21.31
N GLU A 32 -4.88 5.17 -22.38
CA GLU A 32 -6.32 5.43 -22.32
C GLU A 32 -7.10 4.12 -22.21
N VAL A 33 -8.11 4.12 -21.35
CA VAL A 33 -9.01 2.99 -21.11
C VAL A 33 -10.44 3.52 -20.93
N PRO A 34 -11.48 2.74 -21.26
CA PRO A 34 -12.86 3.12 -20.99
C PRO A 34 -13.08 3.33 -19.49
N ALA A 35 -13.79 4.40 -19.10
CA ALA A 35 -13.98 4.73 -17.69
C ALA A 35 -14.72 3.63 -16.93
N GLU A 36 -15.70 2.98 -17.57
CA GLU A 36 -16.46 1.86 -17.03
C GLU A 36 -15.62 0.60 -16.79
N SER A 37 -14.44 0.50 -17.41
CA SER A 37 -13.50 -0.60 -17.17
C SER A 37 -12.65 -0.39 -15.92
N VAL A 38 -12.67 0.81 -15.34
CA VAL A 38 -11.84 1.20 -14.21
C VAL A 38 -12.58 0.95 -12.90
N THR A 39 -11.91 0.28 -11.96
CA THR A 39 -12.36 0.16 -10.57
C THR A 39 -11.25 0.66 -9.66
N VAL A 40 -11.59 1.56 -8.73
CA VAL A 40 -10.64 2.08 -7.74
C VAL A 40 -11.05 1.58 -6.36
N TRP A 41 -10.14 0.91 -5.67
CA TRP A 41 -10.29 0.49 -4.27
C TRP A 41 -9.43 1.39 -3.40
N ILE A 42 -10.03 1.92 -2.33
CA ILE A 42 -9.35 2.82 -1.40
C ILE A 42 -9.50 2.23 0.00
N ASP A 43 -8.37 2.00 0.67
CA ASP A 43 -8.33 1.86 2.11
C ASP A 43 -7.86 3.21 2.69
N PRO A 44 -8.78 4.03 3.24
CA PRO A 44 -8.44 5.38 3.67
C PRO A 44 -7.48 5.39 4.87
N LEU A 45 -7.51 4.33 5.70
CA LEU A 45 -6.70 4.22 6.90
C LEU A 45 -6.44 2.75 7.23
N ASP A 46 -5.28 2.28 6.77
CA ASP A 46 -4.68 1.01 7.16
C ASP A 46 -3.96 1.14 8.51
N ALA A 47 -3.84 0.02 9.24
CA ALA A 47 -3.31 -0.04 10.59
C ALA A 47 -4.11 0.80 11.61
N THR A 48 -5.45 0.65 11.61
CA THR A 48 -6.35 1.39 12.51
C THR A 48 -5.99 1.20 13.99
N GLN A 49 -5.63 -0.01 14.41
CA GLN A 49 -5.22 -0.26 15.79
C GLN A 49 -3.95 0.52 16.13
N GLU A 50 -2.93 0.44 15.29
CA GLU A 50 -1.68 1.20 15.46
C GLU A 50 -1.94 2.70 15.57
N TYR A 51 -2.89 3.23 14.78
CA TYR A 51 -3.27 4.64 14.86
C TYR A 51 -3.82 5.00 16.26
N THR A 52 -4.69 4.16 16.83
CA THR A 52 -5.20 4.38 18.20
C THR A 52 -4.13 4.30 19.29
N GLU A 53 -3.03 3.59 19.01
CA GLU A 53 -1.88 3.42 19.91
C GLU A 53 -0.76 4.46 19.67
N ASP A 54 -1.02 5.48 18.83
CA ASP A 54 -0.05 6.51 18.42
C ASP A 54 1.17 5.98 17.64
N LEU A 55 1.07 4.77 17.09
CA LEU A 55 2.14 4.10 16.32
C LEU A 55 2.03 4.43 14.82
N ARG A 56 2.00 5.73 14.54
CA ARG A 56 1.73 6.36 13.24
C ARG A 56 2.67 5.94 12.12
N GLN A 57 3.88 5.47 12.44
CA GLN A 57 4.85 4.98 11.46
C GLN A 57 4.36 3.77 10.64
N TYR A 58 3.33 3.07 11.13
CA TYR A 58 2.70 1.94 10.43
C TYR A 58 1.48 2.33 9.60
N VAL A 59 0.90 3.51 9.84
CA VAL A 59 -0.34 3.93 9.19
C VAL A 59 -0.08 4.26 7.73
N THR A 60 -0.96 3.75 6.86
CA THR A 60 -0.94 4.06 5.43
C THR A 60 -2.34 4.34 4.89
N THR A 61 -2.39 5.03 3.76
CA THR A 61 -3.57 5.07 2.89
C THR A 61 -3.20 4.30 1.63
N MET A 62 -4.07 3.38 1.20
CA MET A 62 -3.82 2.51 0.06
C MET A 62 -4.82 2.77 -1.05
N VAL A 63 -4.34 2.80 -2.29
CA VAL A 63 -5.18 2.91 -3.50
C VAL A 63 -4.77 1.83 -4.49
N CYS A 64 -5.74 1.08 -4.98
CA CYS A 64 -5.57 0.14 -6.08
C CYS A 64 -6.47 0.54 -7.25
N VAL A 65 -5.89 0.68 -8.44
CA VAL A 65 -6.64 0.86 -9.68
C VAL A 65 -6.60 -0.44 -10.46
N ALA A 66 -7.77 -0.97 -10.79
CA ALA A 66 -7.94 -2.13 -11.64
C ALA A 66 -8.60 -1.73 -12.98
N VAL A 67 -8.16 -2.36 -14.07
CA VAL A 67 -8.75 -2.23 -15.39
C VAL A 67 -9.27 -3.59 -15.82
N ASN A 68 -10.55 -3.69 -16.17
CA ASN A 68 -11.24 -4.95 -16.46
C ASN A 68 -11.06 -5.99 -15.34
N GLY A 69 -11.17 -5.56 -14.09
CA GLY A 69 -11.00 -6.41 -12.91
C GLY A 69 -9.56 -6.85 -12.61
N LYS A 70 -8.56 -6.39 -13.38
CA LYS A 70 -7.14 -6.71 -13.14
C LYS A 70 -6.42 -5.51 -12.52
N PRO A 71 -5.75 -5.65 -11.36
CA PRO A 71 -5.00 -4.55 -10.75
C PRO A 71 -3.84 -4.12 -11.66
N VAL A 72 -3.74 -2.82 -11.93
CA VAL A 72 -2.73 -2.23 -12.81
C VAL A 72 -1.91 -1.14 -12.14
N ILE A 73 -2.46 -0.41 -11.17
CA ILE A 73 -1.74 0.61 -10.39
C ILE A 73 -1.95 0.34 -8.91
N GLY A 74 -0.88 0.47 -8.13
CA GLY A 74 -0.93 0.49 -6.67
C GLY A 74 -0.23 1.73 -6.13
N VAL A 75 -0.84 2.38 -5.14
CA VAL A 75 -0.28 3.51 -4.40
C VAL A 75 -0.40 3.22 -2.91
N ILE A 76 0.70 3.40 -2.18
CA ILE A 76 0.73 3.33 -0.71
C ILE A 76 1.32 4.66 -0.23
N HIS A 77 0.48 5.48 0.38
CA HIS A 77 0.90 6.74 0.98
C HIS A 77 1.07 6.56 2.50
N LYS A 78 2.18 7.06 3.04
CA LYS A 78 2.41 7.09 4.49
C LYS A 78 2.12 8.52 4.99
N PRO A 79 0.95 8.84 5.54
CA PRO A 79 0.61 10.23 5.86
C PRO A 79 1.51 10.89 6.92
N PHE A 80 2.20 10.09 7.74
CA PHE A 80 3.08 10.56 8.81
C PHE A 80 4.58 10.47 8.48
N SER A 81 4.92 10.14 7.23
CA SER A 81 6.28 10.22 6.71
C SER A 81 6.19 10.66 5.25
N GLU A 82 6.88 11.70 4.81
CA GLU A 82 6.76 12.26 3.43
C GLU A 82 7.15 11.28 2.30
N TYR A 83 6.41 10.20 2.14
CA TYR A 83 6.71 9.06 1.31
C TYR A 83 5.43 8.45 0.75
N THR A 84 5.43 8.34 -0.57
CA THR A 84 4.40 7.64 -1.34
C THR A 84 5.09 6.63 -2.22
N ALA A 85 4.84 5.34 -1.99
CA ALA A 85 5.23 4.30 -2.92
C ALA A 85 4.16 4.16 -4.00
N TRP A 86 4.57 3.97 -5.25
CA TRP A 86 3.66 3.66 -6.35
C TRP A 86 4.31 2.68 -7.33
N ALA A 87 3.46 1.90 -7.99
CA ALA A 87 3.85 1.00 -9.06
C ALA A 87 2.73 0.86 -10.08
N MET A 88 3.12 0.68 -11.35
CA MET A 88 2.24 0.38 -12.46
C MET A 88 2.74 -0.85 -13.21
N VAL A 89 1.85 -1.81 -13.48
CA VAL A 89 2.16 -2.99 -14.29
C VAL A 89 2.63 -2.52 -15.66
N ASP A 90 3.82 -2.98 -16.08
CA ASP A 90 4.51 -2.57 -17.31
C ASP A 90 4.80 -1.06 -17.44
N GLY A 91 4.54 -0.27 -16.39
CA GLY A 91 4.75 1.18 -16.36
C GLY A 91 5.86 1.64 -15.41
N GLY A 92 6.39 0.75 -14.56
CA GLY A 92 7.48 1.05 -13.64
C GLY A 92 7.01 1.38 -12.22
N SER A 93 7.94 1.79 -11.36
CA SER A 93 7.65 2.13 -9.96
C SER A 93 8.74 3.05 -9.39
N ASN A 94 8.44 3.73 -8.28
CA ASN A 94 9.48 4.41 -7.49
C ASN A 94 10.08 3.50 -6.39
N VAL A 95 9.74 2.21 -6.39
CA VAL A 95 10.24 1.21 -5.46
C VAL A 95 11.27 0.33 -6.16
N LYS A 96 12.40 0.08 -5.52
CA LYS A 96 13.43 -0.79 -6.10
C LYS A 96 13.15 -2.24 -5.72
N ALA A 97 13.25 -3.13 -6.69
CA ALA A 97 13.30 -4.56 -6.43
C ALA A 97 14.49 -4.88 -5.52
N ARG A 98 14.31 -5.84 -4.61
CA ARG A 98 15.39 -6.30 -3.74
C ARG A 98 16.45 -7.01 -4.59
N SER A 99 17.71 -6.63 -4.44
CA SER A 99 18.81 -7.16 -5.26
C SER A 99 19.18 -8.60 -4.95
N PHE A 100 18.92 -9.08 -3.73
CA PHE A 100 19.22 -10.44 -3.29
C PHE A 100 18.29 -10.88 -2.15
N TYR A 101 18.05 -12.19 -2.05
CA TYR A 101 17.31 -12.82 -0.96
C TYR A 101 18.25 -13.69 -0.13
N ASN A 102 18.30 -13.47 1.19
CA ASN A 102 19.06 -14.33 2.09
C ASN A 102 18.24 -15.57 2.45
N GLU A 103 18.52 -16.67 1.76
CA GLU A 103 17.86 -17.96 1.97
C GLU A 103 18.29 -18.68 3.26
N LYS A 104 19.48 -18.36 3.80
CA LYS A 104 20.03 -19.05 4.98
C LYS A 104 19.47 -18.53 6.30
N THR A 105 19.17 -17.23 6.36
CA THR A 105 18.58 -16.58 7.53
C THR A 105 17.49 -15.62 7.08
N PRO A 106 16.28 -16.13 6.81
CA PRO A 106 15.20 -15.29 6.33
C PRO A 106 14.78 -14.26 7.40
N ARG A 107 14.34 -13.09 6.92
CA ARG A 107 13.67 -12.08 7.74
C ARG A 107 12.17 -12.17 7.45
N ILE A 108 11.38 -12.46 8.47
CA ILE A 108 9.94 -12.65 8.37
C ILE A 108 9.26 -11.50 9.10
N ILE A 109 8.37 -10.80 8.41
CA ILE A 109 7.54 -9.76 9.00
C ILE A 109 6.22 -10.41 9.41
N VAL A 110 5.77 -10.14 10.64
CA VAL A 110 4.53 -10.68 11.18
C VAL A 110 3.68 -9.56 11.75
N SER A 111 2.37 -9.75 11.73
CA SER A 111 1.42 -8.86 12.40
C SER A 111 1.80 -8.64 13.86
N ARG A 112 1.82 -7.38 14.32
CA ARG A 112 1.93 -7.05 15.74
C ARG A 112 0.63 -7.35 16.47
N SER A 113 -0.50 -7.06 15.86
CA SER A 113 -1.83 -7.21 16.46
C SER A 113 -2.37 -8.63 16.37
N HIS A 114 -1.94 -9.42 15.37
CA HIS A 114 -2.46 -10.77 15.09
C HIS A 114 -1.35 -11.79 14.77
N ALA A 115 -0.27 -11.83 15.57
CA ALA A 115 0.90 -12.69 15.29
C ALA A 115 0.62 -14.22 15.28
N GLY A 116 -0.41 -14.69 16.00
CA GLY A 116 -0.79 -16.11 16.09
C GLY A 116 0.38 -17.04 16.42
N LYS A 117 0.50 -18.16 15.69
CA LYS A 117 1.61 -19.14 15.83
C LYS A 117 2.75 -18.92 14.82
N VAL A 118 2.76 -17.79 14.10
CA VAL A 118 3.66 -17.58 12.96
C VAL A 118 5.13 -17.63 13.39
N GLU A 119 5.46 -17.07 14.55
CA GLU A 119 6.82 -17.14 15.08
C GLU A 119 7.30 -18.58 15.30
N GLN A 120 6.46 -19.42 15.91
CA GLN A 120 6.81 -20.81 16.18
C GLN A 120 7.03 -21.57 14.87
N VAL A 121 6.11 -21.41 13.91
CA VAL A 121 6.17 -22.07 12.60
C VAL A 121 7.41 -21.61 11.83
N ALA A 122 7.70 -20.31 11.84
CA ALA A 122 8.89 -19.73 11.22
C ALA A 122 10.18 -20.34 11.78
N ARG A 123 10.34 -20.39 13.11
CA ARG A 123 11.54 -20.95 13.75
C ARG A 123 11.67 -22.45 13.55
N GLN A 124 10.56 -23.19 13.53
CA GLN A 124 10.56 -24.63 13.22
C GLN A 124 10.98 -24.91 11.77
N THR A 125 10.55 -24.07 10.82
CA THR A 125 10.78 -24.30 9.38
C THR A 125 12.15 -23.81 8.94
N PHE A 126 12.57 -22.62 9.39
CA PHE A 126 13.78 -21.94 8.91
C PHE A 126 14.90 -21.88 9.96
N GLY A 127 14.68 -22.47 11.12
CA GLY A 127 15.64 -22.54 12.22
C GLY A 127 15.68 -21.31 13.12
N ASN A 128 16.38 -21.44 14.25
CA ASN A 128 16.40 -20.43 15.31
C ASN A 128 17.08 -19.11 14.94
N LYS A 129 17.86 -19.08 13.86
CA LYS A 129 18.50 -17.86 13.33
C LYS A 129 17.56 -16.98 12.51
N THR A 130 16.32 -17.39 12.31
CA THR A 130 15.28 -16.61 11.63
C THR A 130 15.00 -15.33 12.41
N VAL A 131 15.02 -14.20 11.71
CA VAL A 131 14.73 -12.89 12.29
C VAL A 131 13.25 -12.60 12.08
N ILE A 132 12.53 -12.38 13.17
CA ILE A 132 11.11 -12.04 13.16
C ILE A 132 10.97 -10.55 13.48
N ILE A 133 10.20 -9.84 12.66
CA ILE A 133 10.00 -8.40 12.77
C ILE A 133 8.50 -8.15 12.93
N PRO A 134 8.02 -7.71 14.10
CA PRO A 134 6.63 -7.29 14.24
C PRO A 134 6.37 -6.00 13.47
N ALA A 135 5.27 -5.93 12.73
CA ALA A 135 4.81 -4.75 12.01
C ALA A 135 3.29 -4.57 12.15
N GLY A 136 2.83 -3.32 12.12
CA GLY A 136 1.41 -3.00 12.02
C GLY A 136 0.90 -3.05 10.58
N GLY A 137 -0.40 -3.16 10.39
CA GLY A 137 -1.05 -3.31 9.07
C GLY A 137 -0.82 -4.67 8.39
N ALA A 138 -0.28 -5.66 9.12
CA ALA A 138 0.04 -7.00 8.64
C ALA A 138 -0.77 -8.08 9.36
#